data_AF-A0A176RZR4-F1
#
_entry.id   AF-A0A176RZR4-F1
#
_cell.length_a   1.000
_cell.length_b   1.000
_cell.length_c   1.000
_cell.angle_alpha   90.00
_cell.angle_beta   90.00
_cell.angle_gamma   90.00
#
_symmetry.space_group_name_H-M   'P 1'
#
loop_
_entity.id
_entity.type
_entity.pdbx_description
1 polymer ?
#
loop_
_entity_poly.entity_id
_entity_poly.type
_entity_poly.pdbx_seq_one_letter_code
_entity_poly.pdbx_strand_id
1 'polypeptide(L)' 'MIKKRLGGSKRNMLNLEITDNNMLYEHYLPFLKRGGLFIKTTKSYNLGDEIFLLLIWKNEE' A
#
# COMPACT_ATOMS: atom_id res chain seq x y z
N MET A 1 1.97 -28.32 -19.68
CA MET A 1 1.27 -28.43 -18.38
C MET A 1 1.66 -27.25 -17.51
N ILE A 2 0.78 -26.23 -17.39
CA ILE A 2 1.08 -24.99 -16.66
C ILE A 2 0.70 -25.22 -15.20
N LYS A 3 1.66 -25.26 -14.28
CA LYS A 3 1.38 -25.36 -12.84
C LYS A 3 0.82 -24.03 -12.34
N LYS A 4 -0.50 -23.87 -12.40
CA LYS A 4 -1.23 -22.84 -11.66
C LYS A 4 -1.07 -23.14 -10.16
N ARG A 5 -0.11 -22.50 -9.52
CA ARG A 5 -0.02 -22.51 -8.06
C ARG A 5 -1.24 -21.78 -7.51
N LEU A 6 -2.24 -22.55 -7.09
CA LEU A 6 -3.27 -22.15 -6.14
C LEU A 6 -2.57 -21.94 -4.78
N GLY A 7 -1.78 -20.87 -4.68
CA GLY A 7 -1.25 -20.41 -3.41
C GLY A 7 -2.38 -19.71 -2.70
N GLY A 8 -2.84 -20.28 -1.59
CA GLY A 8 -3.92 -19.73 -0.78
C GLY A 8 -3.77 -18.23 -0.59
N SER A 9 -4.88 -17.53 -0.74
CA SER A 9 -5.05 -16.09 -0.56
C SER A 9 -4.58 -15.67 0.84
N LYS A 10 -3.25 -15.59 1.05
CA LYS A 10 -2.65 -14.74 2.06
C LYS A 10 -3.08 -13.34 1.67
N ARG A 11 -4.16 -12.88 2.29
CA ARG A 11 -4.79 -11.59 2.06
C ARG A 11 -3.66 -10.57 1.88
N ASN A 12 -3.59 -9.94 0.71
CA ASN A 12 -2.59 -8.94 0.36
C ASN A 12 -2.86 -7.66 1.16
N MET A 13 -2.66 -7.75 2.48
CA MET A 13 -2.80 -6.65 3.41
C MET A 13 -1.45 -5.98 3.57
N LEU A 14 -1.44 -4.66 3.42
CA LEU A 14 -0.35 -3.78 3.76
C LEU A 14 -0.78 -2.94 4.95
N ASN A 15 0.12 -2.76 5.90
CA ASN A 15 -0.07 -1.84 7.01
C ASN A 15 0.90 -0.69 6.81
N LEU A 16 0.39 0.53 6.86
CA LEU A 16 1.19 1.74 6.84
C LEU A 16 0.76 2.60 8.02
N GLU A 17 1.74 3.00 8.82
CA GLU A 17 1.55 3.92 9.93
C GLU A 17 2.25 5.23 9.55
N ILE A 18 1.47 6.32 9.56
CA ILE A 18 1.96 7.68 9.32
C ILE A 18 1.98 8.39 10.67
N THR A 19 3.20 8.65 11.15
CA THR A 19 3.44 9.20 12.49
C THR A 19 3.45 10.71 12.55
N ASP A 20 3.78 11.38 11.45
CA ASP A 20 3.85 12.84 11.37
C ASP A 20 3.54 13.36 9.96
N ASN A 21 3.43 14.69 9.83
CA ASN A 21 3.13 15.35 8.57
C ASN A 21 4.25 15.22 7.53
N ASN A 22 5.52 15.17 7.94
CA ASN A 22 6.63 15.03 7.00
C ASN A 22 6.57 13.67 6.30
N MET A 23 6.30 12.61 7.05
CA MET A 23 6.14 11.26 6.53
C MET A 23 4.96 11.19 5.54
N LEU A 24 3.84 11.88 5.83
CA LEU A 24 2.73 11.99 4.90
C LEU A 24 3.17 12.66 3.59
N TYR A 25 3.87 13.80 3.67
CA TYR A 25 4.35 14.52 2.49
C TYR A 25 5.31 13.67 1.64
N GLU A 26 6.19 12.89 2.26
CA GLU A 26 7.13 12.01 1.56
C GLU A 26 6.44 10.84 0.83
N HIS A 27 5.34 10.33 1.39
CA HIS A 27 4.63 9.18 0.82
C HIS A 27 3.49 9.60 -0.12
N TYR A 28 2.97 10.83 -0.02
CA TYR A 28 1.81 11.26 -0.80
C TYR A 28 2.15 11.62 -2.25
N LEU A 29 1.33 11.15 -3.18
CA LEU A 29 1.46 11.38 -4.63
C LEU A 29 0.26 12.22 -5.14
N PRO A 30 0.36 13.57 -5.10
CA PRO A 30 -0.79 14.45 -5.38
C PRO A 30 -1.21 14.49 -6.86
N PHE A 31 -0.31 14.14 -7.77
CA PHE A 31 -0.54 14.23 -9.21
C PHE A 31 -1.41 13.08 -9.77
N LEU A 32 -1.67 12.04 -8.97
CA LEU A 32 -2.54 10.93 -9.36
C LEU A 32 -4.01 11.31 -9.23
N LYS A 33 -4.85 10.79 -10.12
CA LYS A 33 -6.30 10.99 -10.06
C LYS A 33 -6.83 10.37 -8.76
N ARG A 34 -7.43 11.21 -7.91
CA ARG A 34 -7.91 10.88 -6.53
C ARG A 34 -6.78 10.74 -5.49
N GLY A 35 -5.59 11.29 -5.78
CA GLY A 35 -4.41 11.16 -4.95
C GLY A 35 -3.81 9.76 -5.01
N GLY A 36 -2.65 9.59 -4.38
CA GLY A 36 -2.01 8.29 -4.24
C GLY A 36 -1.02 8.28 -3.10
N LEU A 37 -0.56 7.09 -2.76
CA LEU A 37 0.37 6.86 -1.66
C LEU A 37 1.44 5.87 -2.11
N PHE A 38 2.69 6.27 -2.00
CA PHE A 38 3.82 5.39 -2.20
C PHE A 38 4.02 4.52 -0.96
N ILE A 39 4.14 3.20 -1.13
CA ILE A 39 4.37 2.26 -0.04
C ILE A 39 5.60 1.43 -0.37
N LYS A 40 6.67 1.61 0.42
CA LYS A 40 7.86 0.78 0.30
C LYS A 40 7.54 -0.65 0.73
N THR A 41 7.68 -1.61 -0.18
CA THR A 41 7.42 -3.03 0.11
C THR A 41 8.34 -3.94 -0.70
N THR A 42 8.66 -5.10 -0.15
CA THR A 42 9.40 -6.17 -0.84
C THR A 42 8.50 -7.12 -1.60
N LYS A 43 7.17 -6.98 -1.43
CA LYS A 43 6.18 -7.77 -2.17
C LYS A 43 6.12 -7.29 -3.62
N SER A 44 6.07 -8.22 -4.56
CA SER A 44 5.87 -7.90 -5.97
C SER A 44 4.38 -7.75 -6.26
N TYR A 45 4.03 -6.64 -6.91
CA TYR A 45 2.68 -6.36 -7.40
C TYR A 45 2.75 -5.99 -8.88
N ASN A 46 1.71 -6.34 -9.62
CA ASN A 46 1.51 -5.87 -10.98
C ASN A 46 0.58 -4.64 -10.98
N LEU A 47 0.62 -3.87 -12.07
CA LEU A 47 -0.35 -2.79 -12.26
C LEU A 47 -1.76 -3.38 -12.33
N GLY A 48 -2.68 -2.77 -11.58
CA GLY A 48 -4.06 -3.23 -11.46
C GLY A 48 -4.30 -4.28 -10.37
N ASP A 49 -3.25 -4.75 -9.67
CA ASP A 49 -3.43 -5.62 -8.51
C ASP A 49 -4.18 -4.87 -7.39
N GLU A 50 -5.28 -5.48 -6.94
CA GLU A 50 -6.03 -4.98 -5.80
C GLU A 50 -5.36 -5.43 -4.49
N ILE A 51 -5.27 -4.49 -3.55
CA ILE A 51 -4.70 -4.72 -2.23
C ILE A 51 -5.61 -4.16 -1.14
N PHE A 52 -5.46 -4.69 0.07
CA PHE A 52 -6.05 -4.09 1.27
C PHE A 52 -4.98 -3.27 1.99
N LEU A 53 -5.22 -1.98 2.17
CA LEU A 53 -4.34 -1.10 2.94
C LEU A 53 -5.01 -0.76 4.28
N LEU A 54 -4.36 -1.11 5.38
CA LEU A 54 -4.64 -0.51 6.68
C LEU A 54 -3.74 0.71 6.84
N LEU A 55 -4.35 1.89 6.76
CA LEU A 55 -3.68 3.15 7.02
C LEU A 55 -4.00 3.59 8.45
N ILE A 56 -2.96 3.79 9.25
CA ILE A 56 -3.06 4.39 10.57
C ILE A 56 -2.44 5.77 10.48
N TRP A 57 -3.22 6.80 10.82
CA TRP A 57 -2.73 8.16 10.90
C TRP A 57 -2.77 8.57 12.36
N LYS A 58 -1.59 8.86 12.92
CA LYS A 58 -1.49 9.49 14.22
C LYS A 58 -1.46 11.00 14.00
N ASN A 59 -2.54 11.67 14.41
CA ASN A 59 -2.54 13.11 14.53
C ASN A 59 -2.22 13.42 15.99
N GLU A 60 -1.07 14.04 16.25
CA GLU A 60 -0.79 14.64 17.55
C GLU A 60 -1.36 16.06 17.49
N GLU A 61 -2.47 16.30 18.21
CA GLU A 61 -2.84 17.65 18.63
C GLU A 61 -1.93 18.11 19.77
#